data_AF-A0AAW2W7E7-F1
#
_entry.id   AF-A0AAW2W7E7-F1
#
_cell.length_a   1.000
_cell.length_b   1.000
_cell.length_c   1.000
_cell.angle_alpha   90.00
_cell.angle_beta   90.00
_cell.angle_gamma   90.00
#
_symmetry.space_group_name_H-M   'P 1'
#
loop_
_entity.id
_entity.type
_entity.pdbx_description
1 polymer ?
#
loop_
_entity_poly.entity_id
_entity_poly.type
_entity_poly.pdbx_seq_one_letter_code
_entity_poly.pdbx_strand_id
1 'polypeptide(L)'
;MKGRDPLFVPCTPKGCLELLARSGVSVKGKNAVVVGRSNIVGLPVSLLLLKEDATVTIVHSRTKEPESIVRNADIVIAAAGQAMMIKGSWIKPGAAVIDVGTNAVDDSSKKSGYRLVGDVDFQEASKVAGWITPVPGGVGPTVAMLKNTLERESDRAMILLSGIQ
;
A
#
# COMPACT_ATOMS: atom_id res chain seq x y z
N MET A 1 12.32 -22.32 -12.71
CA MET A 1 11.92 -22.20 -11.29
C MET A 1 10.53 -21.57 -11.19
N LYS A 2 9.47 -22.37 -11.36
CA LYS A 2 8.09 -21.99 -10.96
C LYS A 2 7.79 -22.77 -9.67
N GLY A 3 7.06 -22.17 -8.71
CA GLY A 3 6.49 -22.91 -7.58
C GLY A 3 7.27 -22.94 -6.26
N ARG A 4 8.14 -21.95 -5.98
CA ARG A 4 8.58 -21.73 -4.59
C ARG A 4 7.95 -20.46 -4.05
N ASP A 5 7.20 -20.60 -2.97
CA ASP A 5 6.72 -19.45 -2.22
C ASP A 5 7.89 -18.80 -1.47
N PRO A 6 7.95 -17.46 -1.41
CA PRO A 6 8.96 -16.78 -0.61
C PRO A 6 8.73 -17.10 0.87
N LEU A 7 9.82 -17.39 1.59
CA LEU A 7 9.78 -17.63 3.04
C LEU A 7 9.24 -16.42 3.81
N PHE A 8 9.48 -15.21 3.28
CA PHE A 8 9.03 -13.96 3.88
C PHE A 8 8.43 -13.03 2.83
N VAL A 9 7.32 -12.38 3.20
CA VAL A 9 6.68 -11.33 2.40
C VAL A 9 6.87 -10.00 3.14
N PRO A 10 7.31 -8.91 2.49
CA PRO A 10 7.49 -7.65 3.17
C PRO A 10 6.17 -7.13 3.76
N CYS A 11 6.25 -6.65 5.00
CA CYS A 11 5.08 -6.31 5.82
C CYS A 11 4.19 -5.22 5.21
N THR A 12 4.76 -4.17 4.59
CA THR A 12 3.99 -3.10 3.94
C THR A 12 3.19 -3.59 2.72
N PRO A 13 3.81 -4.23 1.71
CA PRO A 13 3.09 -4.91 0.64
C PRO A 13 1.99 -5.86 1.12
N LYS A 14 2.29 -6.70 2.12
CA LYS A 14 1.29 -7.61 2.72
C LYS A 14 0.14 -6.84 3.36
N GLY A 15 0.44 -5.75 4.06
CA GLY A 15 -0.54 -4.85 4.65
C GLY A 15 -1.48 -4.22 3.62
N CYS A 16 -0.99 -3.88 2.42
CA CYS A 16 -1.84 -3.40 1.34
C CYS A 16 -2.86 -4.44 0.90
N LEU A 17 -2.43 -5.70 0.68
CA LEU A 17 -3.34 -6.80 0.31
C LEU A 17 -4.35 -7.10 1.43
N GLU A 18 -3.90 -7.09 2.68
CA GLU A 18 -4.76 -7.30 3.85
C GLU A 18 -5.86 -6.24 3.93
N LEU A 19 -5.54 -4.96 3.68
CA LEU A 19 -6.52 -3.87 3.67
C LEU A 19 -7.54 -4.03 2.54
N LEU A 20 -7.12 -4.45 1.35
CA LEU A 20 -8.02 -4.75 0.23
C LEU A 20 -8.96 -5.90 0.60
N ALA A 21 -8.43 -7.00 1.15
CA ALA A 21 -9.20 -8.16 1.56
C ALA A 21 -10.24 -7.81 2.65
N ARG A 22 -9.84 -7.09 3.71
CA ARG A 22 -10.76 -6.62 4.77
C ARG A 22 -11.85 -5.68 4.28
N SER A 23 -11.57 -4.95 3.20
CA SER A 23 -12.52 -4.03 2.57
C SER A 23 -13.48 -4.73 1.60
N GLY A 24 -13.33 -6.05 1.39
CA GLY A 24 -14.13 -6.81 0.42
C GLY A 24 -13.76 -6.52 -1.04
N VAL A 25 -12.60 -5.91 -1.30
CA VAL A 25 -12.15 -5.57 -2.64
C VAL A 25 -11.42 -6.77 -3.26
N SER A 26 -12.05 -7.42 -4.23
CA SER A 26 -11.41 -8.49 -5.01
C SER A 26 -10.28 -7.93 -5.87
N VAL A 27 -9.09 -8.52 -5.76
CA VAL A 27 -7.91 -8.19 -6.60
C VAL A 27 -7.96 -8.90 -7.96
N LYS A 28 -8.47 -10.13 -7.98
CA LYS A 28 -8.52 -10.96 -9.19
C LYS A 28 -9.22 -10.26 -10.35
N GLY A 29 -8.54 -10.22 -11.49
CA GLY A 29 -9.03 -9.64 -12.75
C GLY A 29 -9.10 -8.11 -12.77
N LYS A 30 -8.67 -7.42 -11.72
CA LYS A 30 -8.67 -5.94 -11.66
C LYS A 30 -7.45 -5.34 -12.35
N ASN A 31 -7.62 -4.12 -12.86
CA ASN A 31 -6.50 -3.29 -13.28
C ASN A 31 -5.92 -2.57 -12.05
N ALA A 32 -4.74 -2.96 -11.61
CA ALA A 32 -4.06 -2.37 -10.47
C ALA A 32 -2.89 -1.49 -10.94
N VAL A 33 -2.84 -0.25 -10.43
CA VAL A 33 -1.73 0.67 -10.66
C VAL A 33 -0.94 0.87 -9.37
N VAL A 34 0.36 0.61 -9.44
CA VAL A 34 1.30 0.91 -8.33
C VAL A 34 2.08 2.16 -8.71
N VAL A 35 1.90 3.24 -7.96
CA VAL A 35 2.63 4.50 -8.15
C VAL A 35 3.85 4.48 -7.23
N GLY A 36 5.00 4.16 -7.80
CA GLY A 36 6.25 3.95 -7.06
C GLY A 36 6.85 2.57 -7.33
N ARG A 37 8.18 2.50 -7.36
CA ARG A 37 8.94 1.26 -7.68
C ARG A 37 10.11 1.01 -6.74
N SER A 38 9.96 1.41 -5.48
CA SER A 38 10.98 1.13 -4.46
C SER A 38 11.11 -0.39 -4.23
N ASN A 39 12.30 -0.81 -3.81
CA ASN A 39 12.57 -2.23 -3.49
C ASN A 39 11.82 -2.73 -2.25
N ILE A 40 11.32 -1.82 -1.41
CA ILE A 40 10.68 -2.14 -0.13
C ILE A 40 9.14 -2.14 -0.19
N VAL A 41 8.55 -1.42 -1.14
CA VAL A 41 7.08 -1.31 -1.27
C VAL A 41 6.64 -1.54 -2.70
N GLY A 42 7.00 -0.64 -3.62
CA GLY A 42 6.40 -0.59 -4.96
C GLY A 42 6.61 -1.86 -5.79
N LEU A 43 7.86 -2.33 -5.91
CA LEU A 43 8.13 -3.57 -6.65
C LEU A 43 7.52 -4.79 -5.95
N PRO A 44 7.72 -5.03 -4.64
CA PRO A 44 7.10 -6.17 -3.97
C PRO A 44 5.57 -6.20 -4.06
N VAL A 45 4.87 -5.08 -3.84
CA VAL A 45 3.39 -5.07 -3.88
C VAL A 45 2.87 -5.32 -5.29
N SER A 46 3.58 -4.87 -6.34
CA SER A 46 3.24 -5.19 -7.73
C SER A 46 3.27 -6.69 -8.02
N LEU A 47 4.25 -7.42 -7.46
CA LEU A 47 4.38 -8.86 -7.61
C LEU A 47 3.30 -9.62 -6.83
N LEU A 48 2.92 -9.13 -5.66
CA LEU A 48 1.83 -9.72 -4.88
C LEU A 48 0.48 -9.54 -5.59
N LEU A 49 0.19 -8.35 -6.10
CA LEU A 49 -1.03 -8.10 -6.89
C LEU A 49 -1.09 -8.99 -8.14
N LEU A 50 0.05 -9.17 -8.83
CA LEU A 50 0.15 -10.08 -9.97
C LEU A 50 -0.11 -11.54 -9.57
N LYS A 51 0.36 -11.97 -8.38
CA LYS A 51 0.10 -13.32 -7.85
C LYS A 51 -1.38 -13.53 -7.54
N GLU A 52 -2.10 -12.47 -7.18
CA GLU A 52 -3.55 -12.45 -6.94
C GLU A 52 -4.37 -12.22 -8.23
N ASP A 53 -3.82 -12.56 -9.40
CA ASP A 53 -4.46 -12.48 -10.72
C ASP A 53 -4.87 -11.06 -11.16
N ALA A 54 -4.22 -9.98 -10.67
CA ALA A 54 -4.43 -8.63 -11.21
C ALA A 54 -3.59 -8.36 -12.46
N THR A 55 -4.11 -7.49 -13.33
CA THR A 55 -3.29 -6.82 -14.37
C THR A 55 -2.61 -5.63 -13.73
N VAL A 56 -1.27 -5.61 -13.69
CA VAL A 56 -0.51 -4.61 -12.92
C VAL A 56 0.28 -3.66 -13.82
N THR A 57 0.10 -2.36 -13.63
CA THR A 57 0.93 -1.31 -14.24
C THR A 57 1.71 -0.57 -13.15
N ILE A 58 3.01 -0.36 -13.37
CA ILE A 58 3.87 0.39 -12.43
C ILE A 58 4.13 1.78 -13.00
N VAL A 59 3.74 2.81 -12.27
CA VAL A 59 3.99 4.23 -12.57
C VAL A 59 5.19 4.70 -11.74
N HIS A 60 6.07 5.48 -12.34
CA HIS A 60 7.25 6.06 -11.67
C HIS A 60 7.58 7.44 -12.24
N SER A 61 8.60 8.10 -11.69
CA SER A 61 9.00 9.48 -12.03
C SER A 61 9.40 9.76 -13.49
N ARG A 62 9.42 8.75 -14.35
CA ARG A 62 9.73 8.87 -15.79
C ARG A 62 8.58 8.38 -16.68
N THR A 63 7.47 7.99 -16.07
CA THR A 63 6.25 7.62 -16.77
C THR A 63 5.65 8.88 -17.38
N LYS A 64 5.29 8.82 -18.66
CA LYS A 64 4.57 9.91 -19.32
C LYS A 64 3.08 9.82 -18.96
N GLU A 65 2.48 10.97 -18.70
CA GLU A 65 1.04 11.11 -18.40
C GLU A 65 0.53 10.14 -17.31
N PRO A 66 1.20 10.08 -16.13
CA PRO A 66 0.85 9.14 -15.06
C PRO A 66 -0.62 9.27 -14.63
N GLU A 67 -1.20 10.46 -14.75
CA GLU A 67 -2.59 10.77 -14.41
C GLU A 67 -3.57 9.95 -15.24
N SER A 68 -3.29 9.79 -16.53
CA SER A 68 -4.13 9.04 -17.46
C SER A 68 -4.13 7.54 -17.13
N ILE A 69 -2.98 7.02 -16.70
CA ILE A 69 -2.81 5.61 -16.33
C ILE A 69 -3.55 5.33 -15.03
N VAL A 70 -3.35 6.18 -14.00
CA VAL A 70 -4.02 6.03 -12.70
C VAL A 70 -5.54 6.13 -12.84
N ARG A 71 -6.06 6.97 -13.75
CA ARG A 71 -7.50 7.15 -13.99
C ARG A 71 -8.22 5.92 -14.55
N ASN A 72 -7.48 4.94 -15.06
CA ASN A 72 -8.02 3.68 -15.57
C ASN A 72 -7.94 2.52 -14.56
N ALA A 73 -7.37 2.76 -13.37
CA ALA A 73 -7.13 1.73 -12.36
C ALA A 73 -8.37 1.46 -11.50
N ASP A 74 -8.66 0.19 -11.25
CA ASP A 74 -9.62 -0.24 -10.23
C ASP A 74 -9.01 -0.20 -8.82
N ILE A 75 -7.69 -0.43 -8.74
CA ILE A 75 -6.90 -0.42 -7.50
C ILE A 75 -5.70 0.50 -7.71
N VAL A 76 -5.48 1.45 -6.79
CA VAL A 76 -4.30 2.32 -6.78
C VAL A 76 -3.52 2.07 -5.50
N ILE A 77 -2.24 1.67 -5.62
CA ILE A 77 -1.29 1.66 -4.51
C ILE A 77 -0.38 2.88 -4.65
N ALA A 78 -0.54 3.87 -3.79
CA ALA A 78 0.29 5.07 -3.77
C ALA A 78 1.49 4.88 -2.84
N ALA A 79 2.69 4.80 -3.41
CA ALA A 79 3.96 4.59 -2.71
C ALA A 79 5.09 5.39 -3.39
N ALA A 80 4.77 6.63 -3.77
CA ALA A 80 5.65 7.57 -4.46
C ALA A 80 6.60 8.28 -3.49
N GLY A 81 6.19 8.47 -2.24
CA GLY A 81 6.93 9.29 -1.26
C GLY A 81 6.90 10.78 -1.61
N GLN A 82 5.75 11.26 -2.11
CA GLN A 82 5.55 12.63 -2.52
C GLN A 82 4.19 13.12 -2.01
N ALA A 83 4.21 14.06 -1.07
CA ALA A 83 3.03 14.58 -0.40
C ALA A 83 1.94 15.04 -1.37
N MET A 84 0.74 14.45 -1.25
CA MET A 84 -0.48 14.87 -1.95
C MET A 84 -0.33 15.02 -3.48
N MET A 85 0.57 14.25 -4.10
CA MET A 85 0.84 14.26 -5.54
C MET A 85 -0.37 13.76 -6.33
N ILE A 86 -0.99 12.67 -5.88
CA ILE A 86 -2.10 12.03 -6.59
C ILE A 86 -3.39 12.76 -6.21
N LYS A 87 -3.98 13.44 -7.19
CA LYS A 87 -5.21 14.24 -7.01
C LYS A 87 -6.47 13.42 -7.19
N GLY A 88 -7.60 13.92 -6.69
CA GLY A 88 -8.89 13.23 -6.85
C GLY A 88 -9.25 13.00 -8.33
N SER A 89 -8.84 13.91 -9.21
CA SER A 89 -9.03 13.80 -10.68
C SER A 89 -8.21 12.71 -11.37
N TRP A 90 -7.26 12.09 -10.65
CA TRP A 90 -6.50 10.94 -11.14
C TRP A 90 -7.22 9.63 -10.81
N ILE A 91 -8.19 9.64 -9.88
CA ILE A 91 -8.81 8.42 -9.37
C ILE A 91 -10.03 8.07 -10.22
N LYS A 92 -10.12 6.81 -10.64
CA LYS A 92 -11.32 6.26 -11.26
C LYS A 92 -12.47 6.25 -10.24
N PRO A 93 -13.68 6.73 -10.58
CA PRO A 93 -14.83 6.63 -9.69
C PRO A 93 -15.06 5.20 -9.19
N GLY A 94 -15.17 5.03 -7.87
CA GLY A 94 -15.35 3.72 -7.24
C GLY A 94 -14.06 2.88 -7.06
N ALA A 95 -12.88 3.38 -7.44
CA ALA A 95 -11.64 2.66 -7.22
C ALA A 95 -11.29 2.50 -5.73
N ALA A 96 -10.50 1.48 -5.43
CA ALA A 96 -9.86 1.30 -4.14
C ALA A 96 -8.47 1.94 -4.12
N VAL A 97 -8.20 2.79 -3.13
CA VAL A 97 -6.94 3.52 -3.01
C VAL A 97 -6.26 3.17 -1.69
N ILE A 98 -5.07 2.57 -1.78
CA ILE A 98 -4.18 2.31 -0.64
C ILE A 98 -3.04 3.32 -0.68
N ASP A 99 -3.06 4.27 0.25
CA ASP A 99 -2.04 5.29 0.44
C ASP A 99 -1.01 4.83 1.45
N VAL A 100 0.17 4.47 0.94
CA VAL A 100 1.33 4.02 1.73
C VAL A 100 2.22 5.22 2.10
N GLY A 101 2.04 6.36 1.42
CA GLY A 101 2.83 7.56 1.63
C GLY A 101 2.80 8.01 3.09
N THR A 102 3.93 8.50 3.59
CA THR A 102 4.01 9.13 4.90
C THR A 102 4.99 10.28 4.79
N ASN A 103 4.45 11.47 4.60
CA ASN A 103 5.18 12.68 4.30
C ASN A 103 4.94 13.71 5.41
N ALA A 104 6.00 14.29 5.95
CA ALA A 104 5.89 15.41 6.89
C ALA A 104 5.70 16.72 6.11
N VAL A 105 4.68 17.49 6.48
CA VAL A 105 4.40 18.82 5.93
C VAL A 105 4.28 19.79 7.08
N ASP A 106 4.96 20.93 6.99
CA ASP A 106 4.94 21.96 8.02
C ASP A 106 3.52 22.39 8.39
N ASP A 107 3.26 22.46 9.70
CA ASP A 107 1.98 22.84 10.28
C ASP A 107 2.20 23.42 11.67
N SER A 108 2.23 24.74 11.75
CA SER A 108 2.43 25.49 13.00
C SER A 108 1.30 25.30 14.01
N SER A 109 0.15 24.77 13.60
CA SER A 109 -0.94 24.43 14.52
C SER A 109 -0.67 23.14 15.31
N LYS A 110 0.30 22.32 14.89
CA LYS A 110 0.67 21.08 15.56
C LYS A 110 1.86 21.30 16.50
N LYS A 111 1.81 20.67 17.67
CA LYS A 111 2.93 20.65 18.63
C LYS A 111 4.25 20.13 18.02
N SER A 112 4.16 19.22 17.06
CA SER A 112 5.29 18.67 16.31
C SER A 112 5.91 19.63 15.29
N GLY A 113 5.25 20.75 14.97
CA GLY A 113 5.63 21.66 13.88
C GLY A 113 5.28 21.14 12.48
N TYR A 114 4.77 19.92 12.37
CA TYR A 114 4.36 19.30 11.12
C TYR A 114 3.15 18.38 11.32
N ARG A 115 2.43 18.12 10.23
CA ARG A 115 1.43 17.06 10.11
C ARG A 115 1.90 15.98 9.13
N LEU A 116 1.42 14.76 9.33
CA LEU A 116 1.65 13.67 8.39
C LEU A 116 0.53 13.65 7.34
N VAL A 117 0.92 13.52 6.07
CA VAL A 117 0.02 13.34 4.93
C VAL A 117 0.51 12.20 4.05
N GLY A 118 -0.40 11.63 3.29
CA GLY A 118 -0.08 10.57 2.33
C GLY A 118 0.41 11.11 1.00
N ASP A 119 0.58 10.20 0.05
CA ASP A 119 0.89 10.54 -1.34
C ASP A 119 -0.35 11.00 -2.12
N VAL A 120 -1.54 10.72 -1.58
CA VAL A 120 -2.84 11.07 -2.17
C VAL A 120 -3.42 12.29 -1.46
N ASP A 121 -4.02 13.18 -2.24
CA ASP A 121 -4.85 14.26 -1.72
C ASP A 121 -6.18 13.69 -1.20
N PHE A 122 -6.19 13.30 0.08
CA PHE A 122 -7.30 12.57 0.69
C PHE A 122 -8.64 13.31 0.61
N GLN A 123 -8.64 14.64 0.72
CA GLN A 123 -9.88 15.44 0.71
C GLN A 123 -10.57 15.39 -0.66
N GLU A 124 -9.80 15.40 -1.73
CA GLU A 124 -10.35 15.27 -3.09
C GLU A 124 -10.68 13.81 -3.40
N ALA A 125 -9.74 12.90 -3.14
CA ALA A 125 -9.86 11.50 -3.54
C ALA A 125 -10.97 10.76 -2.78
N SER A 126 -11.24 11.09 -1.52
CA SER A 126 -12.34 10.49 -0.73
C SER A 126 -13.74 10.77 -1.29
N LYS A 127 -13.89 11.77 -2.15
CA LYS A 127 -15.16 12.08 -2.83
C LYS A 127 -15.39 11.23 -4.09
N VAL A 128 -14.35 10.53 -4.57
CA VAL A 128 -14.35 9.82 -5.86
C VAL A 128 -14.12 8.32 -5.67
N ALA A 129 -13.18 7.96 -4.79
CA ALA A 129 -12.83 6.58 -4.48
C ALA A 129 -14.00 5.85 -3.80
N GLY A 130 -14.15 4.56 -4.10
CA GLY A 130 -15.06 3.69 -3.34
C GLY A 130 -14.46 3.29 -1.99
N TRP A 131 -13.13 3.21 -1.92
CA TRP A 131 -12.37 2.92 -0.71
C TRP A 131 -11.08 3.75 -0.72
N ILE A 132 -10.71 4.31 0.42
CA ILE A 132 -9.45 5.05 0.56
C ILE A 132 -8.90 4.92 1.98
N THR A 133 -7.60 4.67 2.11
CA THR A 133 -6.94 4.64 3.42
C THR A 133 -6.54 6.04 3.88
N PRO A 134 -6.79 6.42 5.14
CA PRO A 134 -6.30 7.69 5.67
C PRO A 134 -4.80 7.62 5.98
N VAL A 135 -4.14 8.79 5.93
CA VAL A 135 -2.78 8.97 6.44
C VAL A 135 -2.78 10.16 7.40
N PRO A 136 -2.39 9.96 8.67
CA PRO A 136 -2.07 8.69 9.33
C PRO A 136 -3.31 7.80 9.55
N GLY A 137 -3.10 6.53 9.95
CA GLY A 137 -4.17 5.63 10.41
C GLY A 137 -4.53 4.47 9.47
N GLY A 138 -3.99 4.43 8.25
CA GLY A 138 -4.24 3.36 7.28
C GLY A 138 -3.19 2.24 7.31
N VAL A 139 -2.22 2.33 6.39
CA VAL A 139 -1.22 1.27 6.17
C VAL A 139 -0.30 1.07 7.37
N GLY A 140 0.17 2.14 8.01
CA GLY A 140 1.10 2.09 9.14
C GLY A 140 0.65 1.17 10.30
N PRO A 141 -0.55 1.37 10.88
CA PRO A 141 -1.07 0.48 11.93
C PRO A 141 -1.22 -0.98 11.49
N THR A 142 -1.60 -1.22 10.23
CA THR A 142 -1.73 -2.58 9.67
C THR A 142 -0.36 -3.27 9.62
N VAL A 143 0.69 -2.55 9.23
CA VAL A 143 2.06 -3.05 9.23
C VAL A 143 2.55 -3.41 10.63
N ALA A 144 2.27 -2.56 11.63
CA ALA A 144 2.63 -2.81 13.02
C ALA A 144 1.97 -4.09 13.56
N MET A 145 0.67 -4.27 13.31
CA MET A 145 -0.05 -5.49 13.68
C MET A 145 0.55 -6.74 13.03
N LEU A 146 0.88 -6.70 11.73
CA LEU A 146 1.47 -7.84 11.02
C LEU A 146 2.87 -8.20 11.52
N LYS A 147 3.69 -7.21 11.88
CA LYS A 147 5.01 -7.45 12.49
C LYS A 147 4.89 -8.14 13.84
N ASN A 148 4.00 -7.65 14.70
CA ASN A 148 3.79 -8.23 16.04
C ASN A 148 3.34 -9.70 15.98
N THR A 149 2.55 -10.09 14.96
CA THR A 149 2.16 -11.50 14.77
C THR A 149 3.35 -12.37 14.36
N LEU A 150 4.25 -11.87 13.51
CA LEU A 150 5.44 -12.60 13.06
C LEU A 150 6.48 -12.77 14.17
N GLU A 151 6.67 -11.74 15.00
CA GLU A 151 7.55 -11.80 16.18
C GLU A 151 7.05 -12.88 17.16
N ARG A 152 5.73 -12.89 17.47
CA ARG A 152 5.13 -13.87 18.39
C ARG A 152 5.23 -15.32 17.91
N GLU A 153 5.10 -15.56 16.60
CA GLU A 153 5.23 -16.91 16.04
C GLU A 153 6.69 -17.36 15.95
N SER A 154 7.62 -16.41 15.74
CA SER A 154 9.07 -16.68 15.75
C SER A 154 9.59 -16.99 17.16
N ASP A 155 9.11 -16.27 18.17
CA ASP A 155 9.42 -16.54 19.58
C ASP A 155 8.86 -17.90 20.02
N ARG A 156 7.64 -18.26 19.58
CA ARG A 156 7.07 -19.60 19.82
C ARG A 156 7.87 -20.72 19.17
N ALA A 157 8.34 -20.52 17.94
CA ALA A 157 9.19 -21.49 17.25
C ALA A 157 10.55 -21.65 17.95
N MET A 158 11.13 -20.56 18.48
CA MET A 158 12.35 -20.61 19.30
C MET A 158 12.15 -21.35 20.62
N ILE A 159 11.04 -21.10 21.31
CA ILE A 159 10.70 -21.81 22.56
C ILE A 159 10.55 -23.32 22.30
N LEU A 160 9.89 -23.72 21.21
CA LEU A 160 9.74 -25.12 20.81
C LEU A 160 11.09 -25.80 20.50
N LEU A 161 12.06 -25.07 19.94
CA LEU A 161 13.41 -25.59 19.69
C LEU A 161 14.26 -25.69 20.97
N SER A 162 14.05 -24.79 21.93
CA SER A 162 14.74 -24.85 23.24
C SER A 162 14.17 -25.90 24.20
N GLY A 163 12.98 -26.44 23.93
CA GLY A 163 12.33 -27.51 24.71
C GLY A 163 12.67 -28.94 24.24
N ILE A 164 13.58 -29.10 23.27
CA ILE A 164 14.07 -30.39 22.77
C ILE A 164 15.53 -30.61 23.27
N GLN A 165 15.78 -30.32 24.54
CA GLN A 165 17.00 -30.72 25.26
C GLN A 165 16.63 -31.63 26.42
#